data_AF-A0A392MXV0-F1
#
_entry.id   AF-A0A392MXV0-F1
#
_cell.length_a   1.000
_cell.length_b   1.000
_cell.length_c   1.000
_cell.angle_alpha   90.00
_cell.angle_beta   90.00
_cell.angle_gamma   90.00
#
_symmetry.space_group_name_H-M   'P 1'
#
loop_
_entity.id
_entity.type
_entity.pdbx_description
1 polymer ?
#
loop_
_entity_poly.entity_id
_entity_poly.type
_entity_poly.pdbx_seq_one_letter_code
_entity_poly.pdbx_strand_id
1 'polypeptide(L)'
;MALDIMDIRIAGDIKKVDTLPAWQGVNEQHIANRLHYSLRDYLSILYLRVPESFSFILRGQAVKLRNIADDLKEREYIKYRPKNGASEEALYVTIGFLKEAPEVGI
;
A
#
# COMPACT_ATOMS: atom_id res chain seq x y z
N MET A 1 19.14 11.37 -2.26
CA MET A 1 18.15 11.05 -1.22
C MET A 1 18.90 10.67 0.05
N ALA A 2 18.46 11.08 1.24
CA ALA A 2 19.08 10.65 2.50
C ALA A 2 18.78 9.16 2.76
N LEU A 3 19.69 8.45 3.43
CA LEU A 3 19.44 7.08 3.88
C LEU A 3 18.39 7.12 5.00
N ASP A 4 17.27 6.45 4.78
CA ASP A 4 16.23 6.29 5.78
C ASP A 4 16.74 5.35 6.89
N ILE A 5 17.21 5.95 7.99
CA ILE A 5 17.30 5.24 9.27
C ILE A 5 15.88 4.91 9.75
N MET A 6 15.71 4.06 10.76
CA MET A 6 14.41 3.47 11.14
C MET A 6 13.75 2.54 10.09
N ASP A 7 14.10 2.57 8.81
CA ASP A 7 13.58 1.66 7.77
C ASP A 7 14.64 0.64 7.27
N ILE A 8 14.20 -0.48 6.72
CA ILE A 8 15.05 -1.41 5.96
C ILE A 8 14.54 -1.40 4.52
N ARG A 9 15.39 -0.94 3.59
CA ARG A 9 15.06 -0.88 2.17
C ARG A 9 15.86 -1.87 1.36
N ILE A 10 15.21 -2.52 0.41
CA ILE A 10 15.88 -3.42 -0.53
C ILE A 10 16.67 -2.55 -1.53
N ALA A 11 17.95 -2.84 -1.69
CA ALA A 11 18.78 -2.28 -2.76
C ALA A 11 18.45 -2.97 -4.10
N GLY A 12 17.19 -2.85 -4.54
CA GLY A 12 16.69 -3.32 -5.83
C GLY A 12 16.41 -2.12 -6.73
N ASP A 13 16.45 -2.35 -8.04
CA ASP A 13 16.43 -1.28 -9.04
C ASP A 13 15.31 -0.25 -8.82
N ILE A 14 15.68 0.92 -8.26
CA ILE A 14 15.23 2.17 -8.86
C ILE A 14 15.83 2.17 -10.26
N LYS A 15 15.15 1.50 -11.20
CA LYS A 15 15.34 1.79 -12.60
C LYS A 15 15.06 3.29 -12.70
N LYS A 16 16.10 4.05 -13.00
CA LYS A 16 15.94 5.38 -13.56
C LYS A 16 15.25 5.14 -14.90
N VAL A 17 13.93 5.06 -14.87
CA VAL A 17 13.11 5.18 -16.07
C VAL A 17 13.54 6.52 -16.65
N ASP A 18 14.08 6.53 -17.87
CA ASP A 18 14.70 7.72 -18.46
C ASP A 18 13.62 8.77 -18.74
N THR A 19 13.36 9.54 -17.68
CA THR A 19 12.24 10.44 -17.47
C THR A 19 12.76 11.68 -16.77
N LEU A 20 12.11 12.81 -17.03
CA LEU A 20 12.49 14.11 -16.48
C LEU A 20 12.48 14.05 -14.93
N PRO A 21 13.41 14.74 -14.23
CA PRO A 21 13.58 14.60 -12.77
C PRO A 21 12.30 14.76 -11.93
N ALA A 22 11.32 15.55 -12.39
CA ALA A 22 10.01 15.68 -11.75
C ALA A 22 9.25 14.34 -11.63
N TRP A 23 9.40 13.44 -12.60
CA TRP A 23 8.71 12.14 -12.64
C TRP A 23 9.43 11.05 -11.83
N GLN A 24 10.73 11.23 -11.57
CA GLN A 24 11.51 10.31 -10.73
C GLN A 24 10.95 10.30 -9.30
N GLY A 25 10.70 11.49 -8.73
CA GLY A 25 10.03 11.62 -7.43
C GLY A 25 8.61 11.04 -7.42
N VAL A 26 7.80 11.32 -8.44
CA VAL A 26 6.43 10.76 -8.56
C VAL A 26 6.45 9.23 -8.60
N ASN A 27 7.37 8.62 -9.35
CA ASN A 27 7.54 7.18 -9.42
C ASN A 27 8.05 6.59 -8.08
N GLU A 28 8.99 7.26 -7.40
CA GLU A 28 9.46 6.86 -6.06
C GLU A 28 8.38 7.02 -4.97
N GLN A 29 7.47 7.98 -5.10
CA GLN A 29 6.33 8.17 -4.20
C GLN A 29 5.21 7.15 -4.42
N HIS A 30 5.06 6.60 -5.64
CA HIS A 30 3.98 5.69 -5.99
C HIS A 30 3.93 4.46 -5.08
N ILE A 31 2.77 4.23 -4.45
CA ILE A 31 2.53 3.22 -3.43
C ILE A 31 3.08 1.83 -3.78
N ALA A 32 2.92 1.35 -5.02
CA ALA A 32 3.40 0.03 -5.41
C ALA A 32 4.93 -0.11 -5.24
N ASN A 33 5.70 0.94 -5.57
CA ASN A 33 7.15 0.94 -5.41
C ASN A 33 7.54 1.06 -3.94
N ARG A 34 6.84 1.91 -3.17
CA ARG A 34 7.05 2.02 -1.71
C ARG A 34 6.83 0.69 -1.00
N LEU A 35 5.72 0.00 -1.28
CA LEU A 35 5.39 -1.31 -0.72
C LEU A 35 6.37 -2.42 -1.16
N HIS A 36 7.02 -2.27 -2.31
CA HIS A 36 7.99 -3.25 -2.82
C HIS A 36 9.39 -3.05 -2.23
N TYR A 37 9.82 -1.80 -2.00
CA TYR A 37 11.19 -1.48 -1.58
C TYR A 37 11.36 -1.09 -0.11
N SER A 38 10.32 -0.65 0.60
CA SER A 38 10.38 -0.30 2.03
C SER A 38 9.72 -1.35 2.90
N LEU A 39 10.48 -1.93 3.83
CA LEU A 39 9.93 -2.87 4.82
C LEU A 39 8.96 -2.15 5.77
N ARG A 40 9.19 -0.87 6.10
CA ARG A 40 8.27 -0.08 6.94
C ARG A 40 6.91 0.10 6.28
N ASP A 41 6.87 0.43 4.98
CA ASP A 41 5.60 0.56 4.25
C ASP A 41 4.94 -0.81 4.03
N TYR A 42 5.70 -1.87 3.70
CA TYR A 42 5.18 -3.23 3.58
C TYR A 42 4.51 -3.73 4.87
N LEU A 43 5.21 -3.62 6.01
CA LEU A 43 4.68 -4.00 7.33
C LEU A 43 3.46 -3.18 7.74
N SER A 44 3.26 -1.97 7.19
CA SER A 44 2.10 -1.12 7.52
C SER A 44 0.77 -1.72 7.05
N ILE A 45 0.77 -2.56 6.01
CA ILE A 45 -0.44 -3.15 5.39
C ILE A 45 -0.47 -4.70 5.43
N LEU A 46 0.55 -5.36 6.01
CA LEU A 46 0.72 -6.82 5.96
C LEU A 46 -0.48 -7.61 6.53
N TYR A 47 -1.31 -6.97 7.36
CA TYR A 47 -2.53 -7.55 7.91
C TYR A 47 -3.71 -6.58 7.76
N LEU A 48 -4.79 -7.06 7.12
CA LEU A 48 -6.03 -6.29 6.92
C LEU A 48 -6.80 -6.01 8.23
N ARG A 49 -6.63 -6.88 9.23
CA ARG A 49 -7.13 -6.72 10.61
C ARG A 49 -6.06 -7.21 11.56
N VAL A 50 -5.75 -6.42 12.60
CA VAL A 50 -4.72 -6.69 13.59
C VAL A 50 -5.33 -6.58 14.98
N PRO A 51 -5.07 -7.53 15.91
CA PRO A 51 -5.47 -7.37 17.31
C PRO A 51 -4.77 -6.17 17.95
N GLU A 52 -5.48 -5.43 18.81
CA GLU A 52 -4.95 -4.20 19.46
C GLU A 52 -3.66 -4.43 20.27
N SER A 53 -3.41 -5.67 20.69
CA SER A 53 -2.21 -6.10 21.41
C SER A 53 -0.98 -6.36 20.53
N PHE A 54 -1.09 -6.28 19.19
CA PHE A 54 -0.01 -6.58 18.26
C PHE A 54 0.55 -5.32 17.61
N SER A 55 1.89 -5.19 17.59
CA SER A 55 2.59 -4.12 16.88
C SER A 55 3.91 -4.61 16.29
N PHE A 56 4.28 -4.08 15.12
CA PHE A 56 5.64 -4.24 14.59
C PHE A 56 6.53 -3.12 15.14
N ILE A 57 7.75 -3.44 15.57
CA ILE A 57 8.79 -2.47 15.90
C ILE A 57 9.95 -2.70 14.93
N LEU A 58 10.21 -1.73 14.05
CA LEU A 58 11.30 -1.80 13.08
C LEU A 58 12.42 -0.83 13.49
N ARG A 59 13.64 -1.34 13.67
CA ARG A 59 14.85 -0.58 14.06
C ARG A 59 14.65 0.36 15.27
N GLY A 60 13.79 -0.04 16.22
CA GLY A 60 13.48 0.70 17.45
C GLY A 60 12.24 1.61 17.38
N GLN A 61 11.63 1.81 16.20
CA GLN A 61 10.42 2.63 16.05
C GLN A 61 9.23 1.77 15.60
N ALA A 62 8.12 1.86 16.32
CA ALA A 62 6.85 1.23 15.97
C ALA A 62 6.42 1.55 14.52
N VAL A 63 5.84 0.58 13.83
CA VAL A 63 5.25 0.77 12.48
C VAL A 63 3.78 1.13 12.65
N LYS A 64 3.34 2.23 12.03
CA LYS A 64 1.92 2.58 11.99
C LYS A 64 1.18 1.65 11.02
N LEU A 65 0.42 0.72 11.57
CA LEU A 65 -0.50 -0.13 10.84
C LEU A 65 -1.64 0.69 10.22
N ARG A 66 -2.16 0.25 9.06
CA ARG A 66 -3.25 0.89 8.32
C ARG A 66 -3.93 -0.10 7.37
N ASN A 67 -5.17 0.17 6.98
CA ASN A 67 -5.83 -0.63 5.95
C ASN A 67 -5.32 -0.20 4.55
N ILE A 68 -5.02 -1.15 3.66
CA ILE A 68 -4.64 -0.82 2.27
C ILE A 68 -5.77 -0.09 1.51
N ALA A 69 -7.03 -0.34 1.88
CA ALA A 69 -8.17 0.42 1.37
C ALA A 69 -8.07 1.93 1.68
N ASP A 70 -7.28 2.33 2.69
CA ASP A 70 -7.06 3.74 2.99
C ASP A 70 -6.21 4.49 1.97
N ASP A 71 -5.59 3.78 1.02
CA ASP A 71 -4.88 4.36 -0.12
C ASP A 71 -5.73 4.53 -1.39
N LEU A 72 -7.00 4.15 -1.32
CA LEU A 72 -7.94 4.37 -2.40
C LEU A 72 -8.63 5.75 -2.27
N LYS A 73 -8.78 6.44 -3.40
CA LYS A 73 -9.80 7.47 -3.65
C LYS A 73 -11.01 6.85 -4.35
N GLU A 74 -12.14 7.55 -4.36
CA GLU A 74 -13.38 7.13 -5.05
C GLU A 74 -13.78 5.69 -4.70
N ARG A 75 -14.00 5.42 -3.40
CA ARG A 75 -14.21 4.06 -2.88
C ARG A 75 -15.64 3.58 -3.06
N GLU A 76 -15.81 2.39 -3.64
CA GLU A 76 -17.08 1.66 -3.62
C GLU A 76 -17.00 0.42 -2.72
N TYR A 77 -18.11 0.09 -2.08
CA TYR A 77 -18.26 -1.07 -1.19
C TYR A 77 -19.20 -2.11 -1.82
N ILE A 78 -18.63 -3.14 -2.44
CA ILE A 78 -19.36 -4.16 -3.19
C ILE A 78 -19.62 -5.38 -2.30
N LYS A 79 -20.87 -5.86 -2.29
CA LYS A 79 -21.28 -7.07 -1.57
C LYS A 79 -21.31 -8.28 -2.53
N TYR A 80 -20.28 -9.10 -2.48
CA TYR A 80 -20.18 -10.34 -3.24
C TYR A 80 -20.80 -11.52 -2.48
N ARG A 81 -21.47 -12.42 -3.21
CA ARG A 81 -21.95 -13.72 -2.69
C ARG A 81 -21.42 -14.85 -3.58
N PRO A 82 -20.53 -15.73 -3.08
CA PRO A 82 -20.10 -16.89 -3.84
C PRO A 82 -21.27 -17.87 -4.04
N LYS A 83 -21.42 -18.42 -5.24
CA LYS A 83 -22.48 -19.42 -5.54
C LYS A 83 -22.10 -20.85 -5.17
N ASN A 84 -20.79 -21.13 -5.05
CA ASN A 84 -20.24 -22.48 -4.90
C ASN A 84 -19.32 -22.59 -3.66
N GLY A 85 -19.44 -21.67 -2.70
CA GLY A 85 -18.62 -21.65 -1.48
C GLY A 85 -19.26 -22.44 -0.34
N ALA A 86 -18.44 -22.98 0.57
CA ALA A 86 -18.90 -23.71 1.76
C ALA A 86 -19.43 -22.79 2.89
N SER A 87 -19.55 -21.49 2.64
CA SER A 87 -20.21 -20.51 3.51
C SER A 87 -21.13 -19.63 2.67
N GLU A 88 -22.35 -19.40 3.16
CA GLU A 88 -23.33 -18.47 2.55
C GLU A 88 -23.01 -16.99 2.88
N GLU A 89 -21.97 -16.74 3.69
CA GLU A 89 -21.59 -15.40 4.11
C GLU A 89 -21.19 -14.53 2.93
N ALA A 90 -21.77 -13.33 2.89
CA ALA A 90 -21.48 -12.37 1.85
C ALA A 90 -20.17 -11.63 2.15
N LEU A 91 -19.23 -11.70 1.21
CA LEU A 91 -17.95 -11.00 1.28
C LEU A 91 -18.15 -9.51 0.93
N TYR A 92 -17.50 -8.64 1.69
CA TYR A 92 -17.49 -7.20 1.45
C TYR A 92 -16.14 -6.82 0.83
N VAL A 93 -16.17 -6.31 -0.39
CA VAL A 93 -15.01 -5.88 -1.17
C VAL A 93 -15.00 -4.36 -1.23
N THR A 94 -13.83 -3.73 -1.04
CA THR A 94 -13.64 -2.31 -1.32
C THR A 94 -12.86 -2.17 -2.61
N ILE A 95 -13.37 -1.41 -3.56
CA ILE A 95 -12.66 -1.02 -4.79
C ILE A 95 -12.51 0.51 -4.85
N GLY A 96 -11.68 1.01 -5.76
CA GLY A 96 -11.42 2.43 -5.98
C GLY A 96 -10.11 2.62 -6.73
N PHE A 97 -9.73 3.87 -6.98
CA PHE A 97 -8.46 4.22 -7.64
C PHE A 97 -7.37 4.52 -6.62
N LEU A 98 -6.10 4.32 -6.96
CA LEU A 98 -4.98 4.81 -6.13
C LEU A 98 -5.06 6.34 -6.02
N LYS A 99 -4.65 6.92 -4.88
CA LYS A 99 -4.57 8.39 -4.72
C LYS A 99 -3.73 9.05 -5.81
N GLU A 100 -2.64 8.38 -6.20
CA GLU A 100 -1.68 8.81 -7.22
C GLU A 100 -2.18 8.58 -8.67
N ALA A 101 -3.35 7.96 -8.86
CA ALA A 101 -3.90 7.75 -10.20
C ALA A 101 -4.28 9.10 -10.85
N PRO A 102 -3.91 9.34 -12.12
CA PRO A 102 -4.19 10.59 -12.81
C PRO A 102 -5.70 10.82 -12.92
N GLU A 103 -6.10 12.10 -12.98
CA GLU A 103 -7.47 12.47 -13.33
C GLU A 103 -7.66 12.26 -14.83
N VAL A 104 -8.35 11.17 -15.19
CA VAL A 104 -8.76 10.89 -16.57
C VAL A 104 -10.04 11.68 -16.84
N GLY A 105 -9.88 12.94 -17.24
CA GLY A 105 -10.99 13.78 -17.68
C GLY A 105 -11.74 13.17 -18.88
N ILE A 106 -13.05 13.41 -18.91
CA ILE A 106 -14.00 13.01 -19.98
C ILE A 106 -14.35 14.26 -20.80
#